data_AF-A0A419JYU0-F1
#
_entry.id   AF-A0A419JYU0-F1
#
_cell.length_a   1.000
_cell.length_b   1.000
_cell.length_c   1.000
_cell.angle_alpha   90.00
_cell.angle_beta   90.00
_cell.angle_gamma   90.00
#
_symmetry.space_group_name_H-M   'P 1'
#
loop_
_entity.id
_entity.type
_entity.pdbx_description
1 polymer ?
#
loop_
_entity_poly.entity_id
_entity_poly.type
_entity_poly.pdbx_seq_one_letter_code
_entity_poly.pdbx_strand_id
1 'polypeptide(L)'
;MKNELCPEGCRECVEACPIPEALQISEDGRVVASDLFCVYCGACRIVCPVEGAISLERTVIRHTPVHSGAWNKALEKLTSTKGMAKELRSRALIKVKESVERRLA
;
A
#
# COMPACT_ATOMS: atom_id res chain seq x y z
N MET A 1 -7.50 9.60 5.26
CA MET A 1 -8.58 9.18 6.17
C MET A 1 -9.72 10.17 6.03
N LYS A 2 -10.97 9.70 6.09
CA LYS A 2 -12.17 10.54 6.04
C LYS A 2 -12.67 10.73 7.47
N ASN A 3 -12.13 11.74 8.13
CA ASN A 3 -12.33 11.94 9.56
C ASN A 3 -13.77 12.36 9.90
N GLU A 4 -14.51 12.88 8.93
CA GLU A 4 -15.95 13.13 9.01
C GLU A 4 -16.81 11.87 9.20
N LEU A 5 -16.26 10.69 8.86
CA LEU A 5 -16.91 9.40 9.07
C LEU A 5 -16.46 8.72 10.38
N CYS A 6 -15.50 9.30 11.11
CA CYS A 6 -14.96 8.69 12.32
C CYS A 6 -15.93 8.91 13.49
N PRO A 7 -16.33 7.86 14.24
CA PRO A 7 -17.09 8.03 15.47
C PRO A 7 -16.28 8.83 16.49
N GLU A 8 -16.95 9.67 17.27
CA GLU A 8 -16.32 10.48 18.31
C GLU A 8 -15.60 9.59 19.33
N GLY A 9 -14.33 9.87 19.62
CA GLY A 9 -13.52 9.11 20.57
C GLY A 9 -13.01 7.75 20.10
N CYS A 10 -13.31 7.32 18.86
CA CYS A 10 -12.85 6.02 18.33
C CYS A 10 -11.32 5.99 18.13
N ARG A 11 -10.67 4.90 18.57
CA ARG A 11 -9.20 4.71 18.48
C ARG A 11 -8.76 3.35 17.94
N GLU A 12 -9.68 2.52 17.46
CA GLU A 12 -9.39 1.13 17.05
C GLU A 12 -8.27 1.02 16.02
N CYS A 13 -8.25 1.93 15.02
CA CYS A 13 -7.20 1.93 14.00
C CYS A 13 -5.82 2.28 14.56
N VAL A 14 -5.74 3.16 15.57
CA VAL A 14 -4.51 3.56 16.25
C VAL A 14 -3.98 2.39 17.08
N GLU A 15 -4.85 1.73 17.83
CA GLU A 15 -4.50 0.57 18.68
C GLU A 15 -4.08 -0.66 17.86
N ALA A 16 -4.70 -0.87 16.69
CA ALA A 16 -4.35 -1.98 15.81
C ALA A 16 -3.08 -1.74 14.98
N CYS A 17 -2.54 -0.51 14.95
CA CYS A 17 -1.38 -0.20 14.14
C CYS A 17 -0.09 -0.67 14.82
N PRO A 18 0.67 -1.62 14.23
CA PRO A 18 1.90 -2.11 14.84
C PRO A 18 3.10 -1.18 14.60
N ILE A 19 2.93 -0.11 13.81
CA ILE A 19 4.01 0.79 13.43
C ILE A 19 3.89 2.08 14.24
N PRO A 20 4.88 2.40 15.10
CA PRO A 20 4.92 3.67 15.81
C PRO A 20 4.83 4.85 14.84
N GLU A 21 4.17 5.93 15.26
CA GLU A 21 4.05 7.20 14.52
C GLU A 21 3.30 7.13 13.17
N ALA A 22 2.88 5.94 12.72
CA ALA A 22 2.13 5.79 11.48
C ALA A 22 0.69 6.34 11.59
N LEU A 23 0.11 6.30 12.79
CA LEU A 23 -1.17 6.92 13.11
C LEU A 23 -1.04 7.75 14.39
N GLN A 24 -1.52 8.98 14.33
CA GLN A 24 -1.45 9.95 15.44
C GLN A 24 -2.82 10.59 15.65
N ILE A 25 -3.07 11.06 16.87
CA ILE A 25 -4.27 11.83 17.19
C ILE A 25 -3.89 13.31 17.15
N SER A 26 -4.58 14.10 16.31
CA SER A 26 -4.41 15.55 16.25
C SER A 26 -5.08 16.25 17.43
N GLU A 27 -4.79 17.54 17.60
CA GLU A 27 -5.34 18.35 18.70
C GLU A 27 -6.87 18.39 18.74
N ASP A 28 -7.52 18.27 17.59
CA ASP A 28 -8.98 18.19 17.44
C ASP A 28 -9.55 16.77 17.64
N GLY A 29 -8.72 15.84 18.13
CA GLY A 29 -9.12 14.46 18.45
C GLY A 29 -9.28 13.56 17.23
N ARG A 30 -8.94 14.02 16.02
CA ARG A 30 -9.03 13.21 14.80
C ARG A 30 -7.79 12.35 14.61
N VAL A 31 -7.93 11.24 13.90
CA VAL A 31 -6.79 10.39 13.55
C VAL A 31 -6.16 10.88 12.24
N VAL A 32 -4.84 11.01 12.25
CA VAL A 32 -4.01 11.44 11.11
C VAL A 32 -3.00 10.34 10.82
N ALA A 33 -2.84 10.01 9.54
CA ALA A 33 -1.85 9.05 9.09
C ALA A 33 -0.57 9.75 8.62
N SER A 34 0.58 9.19 8.99
CA SER A 34 1.88 9.59 8.47
C SER A 34 2.32 8.64 7.38
N ASP A 35 2.36 9.12 6.13
CA ASP A 35 2.88 8.35 4.99
C ASP A 35 4.38 8.03 5.13
N LEU A 36 5.11 8.75 5.99
CA LEU A 36 6.52 8.48 6.25
C LEU A 36 6.74 7.18 7.01
N PHE A 37 5.82 6.82 7.91
CA PHE A 37 5.92 5.61 8.73
C PHE A 37 4.96 4.51 8.26
N CYS A 38 3.90 4.85 7.52
CA CYS A 38 2.93 3.88 7.04
C CYS A 38 3.54 2.88 6.04
N VAL A 39 3.49 1.59 6.39
CA VAL A 39 3.91 0.49 5.49
C VAL A 39 2.76 -0.06 4.63
N TYR A 40 1.60 0.59 4.66
CA TYR A 40 0.40 0.21 3.91
C TYR A 40 -0.04 -1.25 4.16
N CYS A 41 0.11 -1.78 5.38
CA CYS A 41 -0.28 -3.16 5.71
C CYS A 41 -1.81 -3.39 5.71
N GLY A 42 -2.60 -2.36 5.98
CA GLY A 42 -4.06 -2.42 5.97
C GLY A 42 -4.73 -2.91 7.25
N ALA A 43 -3.97 -3.14 8.33
CA ALA A 43 -4.53 -3.51 9.64
C ALA A 43 -5.59 -2.49 10.11
N CYS A 44 -5.28 -1.20 10.02
CA CYS A 44 -6.20 -0.11 10.38
C CYS A 44 -7.53 -0.15 9.59
N ARG A 45 -7.49 -0.50 8.29
CA ARG A 45 -8.69 -0.63 7.46
C ARG A 45 -9.54 -1.84 7.86
N ILE A 46 -8.92 -2.94 8.29
CA ILE A 46 -9.62 -4.17 8.67
C ILE A 46 -10.41 -3.96 9.97
N VAL A 47 -9.82 -3.28 10.96
CA VAL A 47 -10.47 -3.05 12.25
C VAL A 47 -11.44 -1.88 12.24
N CYS A 48 -11.39 -0.99 11.24
CA CYS A 48 -12.23 0.19 11.24
C CYS A 48 -13.73 -0.21 11.14
N PRO A 49 -14.58 0.15 12.11
CA PRO A 49 -15.98 -0.23 12.11
C PRO A 49 -16.81 0.52 11.06
N VAL A 50 -16.27 1.60 10.51
CA VAL A 50 -16.96 2.45 9.52
C VAL A 50 -16.39 2.21 8.14
N GLU A 51 -17.21 1.63 7.27
CA GLU A 51 -16.85 1.39 5.88
C GLU A 51 -16.51 2.72 5.17
N GLY A 52 -15.39 2.73 4.44
CA GLY A 52 -14.97 3.88 3.66
C GLY A 52 -14.31 5.03 4.46
N ALA A 53 -14.24 4.95 5.80
CA ALA A 53 -13.52 5.94 6.61
C ALA A 53 -12.00 5.91 6.34
N ILE A 54 -11.45 4.72 6.05
CA ILE A 54 -10.04 4.54 5.69
C ILE A 54 -9.94 4.03 4.25
N SER A 55 -9.37 4.86 3.38
CA SER A 55 -8.93 4.44 2.05
C SER A 55 -7.46 4.02 2.12
N LEU A 56 -7.15 2.86 1.53
CA LEU A 56 -5.79 2.34 1.42
C LEU A 56 -5.59 1.77 0.02
N GLU A 57 -4.59 2.31 -0.67
CA GLU A 57 -4.16 1.86 -2.00
C GLU A 57 -2.69 1.48 -1.95
N ARG A 58 -2.35 0.30 -2.48
CA ARG A 58 -0.96 -0.09 -2.72
C ARG A 58 -0.65 0.12 -4.18
N THR A 59 0.31 0.99 -4.49
CA THR A 59 0.65 1.32 -5.89
C THR A 59 1.84 0.53 -6.41
N VAL A 60 2.75 0.09 -5.53
CA VAL A 60 3.96 -0.67 -5.85
C VAL A 60 4.28 -1.62 -4.70
N ILE A 61 4.67 -2.85 -5.01
CA ILE A 61 5.22 -3.81 -4.04
C ILE A 61 6.67 -4.08 -4.45
N ARG A 62 7.63 -3.77 -3.58
CA ARG A 62 9.04 -4.03 -3.85
C ARG A 62 9.32 -5.52 -3.63
N HIS A 63 9.79 -6.20 -4.66
CA HIS A 63 10.14 -7.62 -4.61
C HIS A 63 11.28 -7.93 -5.57
N THR A 64 11.95 -9.07 -5.37
CA THR A 64 12.90 -9.62 -6.36
C THR A 64 12.17 -10.02 -7.64
N PRO A 65 12.85 -10.18 -8.78
CA PRO A 65 12.21 -10.70 -9.98
C PRO A 65 11.55 -12.06 -9.74
N VAL A 66 10.27 -12.20 -10.10
CA VAL A 66 9.50 -13.45 -9.99
C VAL A 66 8.81 -13.77 -11.32
N HIS A 67 8.99 -15.00 -11.80
CA HIS A 67 8.36 -15.52 -13.02
C HIS A 67 7.24 -16.52 -12.69
N SER A 68 6.07 -16.01 -12.29
CA SER A 68 4.92 -16.85 -11.94
C SER A 68 3.59 -16.18 -12.27
N GLY A 69 2.67 -16.94 -12.86
CA GLY A 69 1.30 -16.50 -13.09
C GLY A 69 0.53 -16.29 -11.78
N ALA A 70 0.73 -17.18 -10.80
CA ALA A 70 0.14 -17.04 -9.47
C ALA A 70 0.62 -15.77 -8.76
N TRP A 71 1.91 -15.42 -8.92
CA TRP A 71 2.46 -14.18 -8.39
C TRP A 71 1.81 -12.93 -9.02
N ASN A 72 1.65 -12.92 -10.35
CA ASN A 72 0.96 -11.82 -11.02
C ASN A 72 -0.47 -11.64 -10.48
N LYS A 73 -1.20 -12.73 -10.23
CA LYS A 73 -2.56 -12.66 -9.67
C LYS A 73 -2.57 -12.15 -8.23
N ALA A 74 -1.59 -12.56 -7.41
CA ALA A 74 -1.43 -12.07 -6.05
C ALA A 74 -1.13 -10.55 -6.03
N LEU A 75 -0.21 -10.09 -6.87
CA LEU A 75 0.10 -8.66 -7.00
C LEU A 75 -1.10 -7.82 -7.43
N GLU A 76 -1.87 -8.30 -8.41
CA GLU A 76 -3.10 -7.63 -8.87
C GLU A 76 -4.11 -7.46 -7.72
N LYS A 77 -4.31 -8.50 -6.90
CA LYS A 77 -5.20 -8.45 -5.73
C LYS A 77 -4.69 -7.51 -4.64
N LEU A 78 -3.37 -7.44 -4.41
CA LEU A 78 -2.78 -6.59 -3.38
C LEU A 78 -2.74 -5.12 -3.77
N THR A 79 -2.62 -4.82 -5.07
CA THR A 79 -2.48 -3.46 -5.62
C THR A 79 -3.76 -3.03 -6.34
N SER A 80 -3.86 -3.30 -7.63
CA SER A 80 -5.01 -3.17 -8.52
C SER A 80 -4.61 -3.64 -9.92
N THR A 81 -5.55 -3.64 -10.87
CA THR A 81 -5.23 -3.81 -12.30
C THR A 81 -4.21 -2.78 -12.79
N LYS A 82 -4.33 -1.53 -12.33
CA LYS A 82 -3.39 -0.43 -12.61
C LYS A 82 -2.01 -0.69 -12.01
N GLY A 83 -1.97 -1.19 -10.77
CA GLY A 83 -0.73 -1.58 -10.08
C GLY A 83 -0.01 -2.72 -10.81
N MET A 84 -0.73 -3.77 -11.18
CA MET A 84 -0.18 -4.89 -11.96
C MET A 84 0.33 -4.45 -13.33
N ALA A 85 -0.41 -3.59 -14.03
CA ALA A 85 0.03 -3.05 -15.32
C ALA A 85 1.32 -2.22 -15.19
N LYS A 86 1.51 -1.49 -14.09
CA LYS A 86 2.75 -0.76 -13.79
C LYS A 86 3.92 -1.72 -13.58
N GLU A 87 3.70 -2.82 -12.86
CA GLU A 87 4.71 -3.86 -12.63
C GLU A 87 5.14 -4.54 -13.94
N LEU A 88 4.18 -4.94 -14.79
CA LEU A 88 4.49 -5.57 -16.09
C LEU A 88 5.33 -4.65 -16.98
N ARG A 89 5.03 -3.34 -17.00
CA ARG A 89 5.84 -2.34 -17.72
C ARG A 89 7.23 -2.21 -17.14
N SER A 90 7.36 -2.13 -15.81
CA SER A 90 8.66 -2.09 -15.13
C SER A 90 9.53 -3.28 -15.51
N ARG A 91 8.98 -4.50 -15.44
CA ARG A 91 9.67 -5.73 -15.84
C ARG A 91 10.09 -5.74 -17.31
N ALA A 92 9.24 -5.21 -18.20
CA ALA A 92 9.59 -5.10 -19.62
C ALA A 92 10.78 -4.16 -19.85
N LEU A 93 10.83 -3.02 -19.14
CA LEU A 93 11.96 -2.08 -19.21
C LEU A 93 13.27 -2.70 -18.71
N ILE A 94 13.23 -3.46 -17.62
CA ILE A 94 14.41 -4.18 -17.09
C ILE A 94 14.96 -5.14 -18.15
N LYS A 95 14.10 -5.94 -18.79
CA LYS A 95 14.52 -6.86 -19.86
C LYS A 95 15.13 -6.14 -21.07
N VAL A 96 14.58 -4.97 -21.44
CA VAL A 96 15.14 -4.14 -22.51
C VAL A 96 16.54 -3.68 -22.12
N LYS A 97 16.72 -3.18 -20.88
CA LYS A 97 18.03 -2.76 -20.37
C LYS A 97 19.05 -3.91 -20.41
N GLU A 98 18.71 -5.07 -19.87
CA GLU A 98 19.57 -6.28 -19.88
C GLU A 98 19.93 -6.74 -21.31
N SER A 99 19.01 -6.55 -22.28
CA SER A 99 19.28 -6.84 -23.68
C SER A 99 20.30 -5.88 -24.29
N VAL A 100 20.23 -4.60 -23.95
CA VAL A 100 21.19 -3.58 -24.40
C VAL A 100 22.57 -3.83 -23.76
N GLU A 101 22.62 -4.07 -22.45
CA GLU A 101 23.87 -4.34 -21.73
C GLU A 101 24.62 -5.55 -22.33
N ARG A 102 23.91 -6.62 -22.69
CA ARG A 102 24.50 -7.80 -23.36
C ARG A 102 25.05 -7.52 -24.76
N ARG A 103 24.64 -6.43 -25.42
CA ARG A 103 25.17 -6.03 -26.73
C ARG A 103 26.37 -5.08 -26.62
N LEU A 104 26.55 -4.47 -25.45
CA LEU A 104 27.66 -3.56 -25.15
C LEU A 104 28.85 -4.29 -24.51
N ALA A 105 28.61 -5.46 -23.92
CA ALA A 105 29.63 -6.40 -23.46
C ALA A 105 30.22 -7.20 -24.63
#